data_AF-A0A9D9BTA0-F1
#
_entry.id   AF-A0A9D9BTA0-F1
#
_cell.length_a   1.000
_cell.length_b   1.000
_cell.length_c   1.000
_cell.angle_alpha   90.00
_cell.angle_beta   90.00
_cell.angle_gamma   90.00
#
_symmetry.space_group_name_H-M   'P 1'
#
loop_
_entity.id
_entity.type
_entity.pdbx_description
1 polymer ?
#
loop_
_entity_poly.entity_id
_entity_poly.type
_entity_poly.pdbx_seq_one_letter_code
_entity_poly.pdbx_strand_id
1 'polypeptide(L)'
;MKENKLLSSEEFLTLGISKLNNGKFDLAIKDLNKSIKLNPKNPDAFSKRDYANKKLGNFANAIEDYKKEYELDPNCPMANFDMGIIFFEMNKFIKQ
;
A
#
# COMPACT_ATOMS: atom_id res chain seq x y z
N MET A 1 0.00 -35.39 -0.52
CA MET A 1 -0.29 -34.35 -1.53
C MET A 1 -0.25 -33.01 -0.79
N LYS A 2 0.62 -32.07 -1.17
CA LYS A 2 0.58 -30.73 -0.56
C LYS A 2 -0.62 -30.02 -1.16
N GLU A 3 -1.71 -29.91 -0.41
CA GLU A 3 -2.81 -29.02 -0.78
C GLU A 3 -2.23 -27.63 -0.98
N ASN A 4 -2.27 -27.17 -2.23
CA ASN A 4 -1.80 -25.84 -2.58
C ASN A 4 -2.89 -24.87 -2.13
N LYS A 5 -2.95 -24.63 -0.81
CA LYS A 5 -3.95 -23.76 -0.21
C LYS A 5 -3.73 -22.35 -0.77
N LEU A 6 -4.63 -21.94 -1.66
CA LEU A 6 -4.67 -20.57 -2.15
C LEU A 6 -5.00 -19.67 -0.95
N LEU A 7 -4.05 -18.82 -0.58
CA LEU A 7 -4.24 -17.86 0.51
C LEU A 7 -5.32 -16.84 0.11
N SER A 8 -6.13 -16.43 1.08
CA SER A 8 -7.15 -15.40 0.91
C SER A 8 -6.51 -14.00 0.78
N SER A 9 -7.30 -13.02 0.37
CA SER A 9 -6.87 -11.60 0.35
C SER A 9 -6.42 -11.14 1.75
N GLU A 10 -7.13 -11.54 2.80
CA GLU A 10 -6.83 -11.19 4.19
C GLU A 10 -5.51 -11.83 4.66
N GLU A 11 -5.28 -13.11 4.31
CA GLU A 11 -4.02 -13.78 4.67
C GLU A 11 -2.82 -13.08 4.02
N PHE A 12 -2.94 -12.69 2.74
CA PHE A 12 -1.89 -11.89 2.08
C PHE A 12 -1.71 -10.51 2.71
N LEU A 13 -2.79 -9.86 3.15
CA LEU A 13 -2.72 -8.59 3.88
C LEU A 13 -1.96 -8.75 5.20
N THR A 14 -2.30 -9.76 6.01
CA THR A 14 -1.61 -10.05 7.27
C THR A 14 -0.13 -10.36 7.06
N LEU A 15 0.21 -11.13 6.02
CA LEU A 15 1.60 -11.40 5.64
C LEU A 15 2.35 -10.12 5.22
N GLY A 16 1.70 -9.25 4.45
CA GLY A 16 2.22 -7.94 4.08
C GLY A 16 2.54 -7.09 5.31
N ILE A 17 1.58 -6.98 6.24
CA ILE A 17 1.74 -6.23 7.50
C ILE A 17 2.87 -6.80 8.36
N SER A 18 2.96 -8.13 8.50
CA SER A 18 4.05 -8.77 9.23
C SER A 18 5.43 -8.41 8.62
N LYS A 19 5.53 -8.35 7.29
CA LYS A 19 6.77 -7.95 6.60
C LYS A 19 7.08 -6.47 6.76
N LEU A 20 6.07 -5.60 6.78
CA LEU A 20 6.24 -4.18 7.11
C LEU A 20 6.86 -3.99 8.50
N ASN A 21 6.34 -4.70 9.49
CA ASN A 21 6.86 -4.64 10.86
C ASN A 21 8.31 -5.12 10.98
N ASN A 22 8.73 -6.00 10.06
CA ASN A 22 10.11 -6.49 9.95
C ASN A 22 11.00 -5.65 9.00
N GLY A 23 10.51 -4.52 8.49
CA GLY A 23 11.26 -3.64 7.57
C GLY A 23 11.48 -4.22 6.17
N LYS A 24 10.81 -5.32 5.81
CA LYS A 24 10.95 -6.00 4.51
C LYS A 24 9.98 -5.43 3.49
N PHE A 25 10.13 -4.16 3.14
CA PHE A 25 9.15 -3.39 2.37
C PHE A 25 8.89 -3.98 0.96
N ASP A 26 9.93 -4.38 0.22
CA ASP A 26 9.74 -4.98 -1.12
C ASP A 26 8.94 -6.28 -1.08
N LEU A 27 9.17 -7.10 -0.05
CA LEU A 27 8.43 -8.35 0.14
C LEU A 27 7.01 -8.08 0.60
N ALA A 28 6.79 -7.05 1.44
CA ALA A 28 5.46 -6.63 1.84
C ALA A 28 4.63 -6.21 0.61
N ILE A 29 5.21 -5.41 -0.30
CA ILE A 29 4.55 -4.99 -1.55
C ILE A 29 4.10 -6.20 -2.37
N LYS A 30 4.92 -7.26 -2.48
CA LYS A 30 4.57 -8.46 -3.23
C LYS A 30 3.32 -9.15 -2.69
N ASP A 31 3.17 -9.23 -1.37
CA ASP A 31 1.98 -9.85 -0.77
C ASP A 31 0.77 -8.91 -0.81
N LEU A 32 0.97 -7.62 -0.57
CA LEU A 32 -0.09 -6.61 -0.70
C LEU A 32 -0.64 -6.55 -2.12
N ASN A 33 0.21 -6.70 -3.15
CA ASN A 33 -0.22 -6.82 -4.54
C ASN A 33 -1.15 -8.02 -4.77
N LYS A 34 -0.86 -9.16 -4.12
CA LYS A 34 -1.74 -10.33 -4.20
C LYS A 34 -3.05 -10.09 -3.45
N SER A 35 -2.99 -9.46 -2.28
CA SER A 35 -4.16 -9.07 -1.50
C SER A 35 -5.09 -8.17 -2.32
N ILE A 36 -4.55 -7.12 -2.95
CA ILE A 36 -5.27 -6.18 -3.82
C ILE A 36 -5.84 -6.89 -5.05
N LYS A 37 -5.08 -7.81 -5.68
CA LYS A 37 -5.57 -8.57 -6.84
C LYS A 37 -6.78 -9.44 -6.48
N LEU A 38 -6.81 -9.98 -5.26
CA LEU A 38 -7.92 -10.80 -4.77
C LEU A 38 -9.10 -9.97 -4.25
N ASN A 39 -8.83 -8.82 -3.63
CA ASN A 39 -9.83 -7.87 -3.17
C ASN A 39 -9.39 -6.42 -3.47
N PRO A 40 -9.75 -5.89 -4.65
CA PRO A 40 -9.35 -4.54 -5.06
C PRO A 40 -10.16 -3.44 -4.36
N LYS A 41 -11.10 -3.79 -3.48
CA LYS A 41 -11.93 -2.84 -2.73
C LYS A 41 -11.52 -2.72 -1.26
N ASN A 42 -10.37 -3.27 -0.89
CA ASN A 42 -9.87 -3.17 0.48
C ASN A 42 -8.95 -1.94 0.64
N PRO A 43 -9.41 -0.84 1.26
CA PRO A 43 -8.58 0.36 1.44
C PRO A 43 -7.32 0.08 2.27
N ASP A 44 -7.38 -0.84 3.24
CA ASP A 44 -6.22 -1.17 4.08
C ASP A 44 -5.05 -1.72 3.26
N ALA A 45 -5.34 -2.52 2.23
CA ALA A 45 -4.28 -3.10 1.42
C ALA A 45 -3.51 -2.04 0.61
N PHE A 46 -4.22 -1.01 0.12
CA PHE A 46 -3.60 0.15 -0.51
C PHE A 46 -2.82 0.99 0.51
N SER A 47 -3.41 1.28 1.67
CA SER A 47 -2.77 2.00 2.77
C SER A 47 -1.42 1.39 3.19
N LYS A 48 -1.39 0.05 3.37
CA LYS A 48 -0.16 -0.67 3.71
C LYS A 48 0.86 -0.64 2.57
N ARG A 49 0.42 -0.62 1.31
CA ARG A 49 1.32 -0.59 0.15
C ARG A 49 1.89 0.80 -0.08
N ASP A 50 1.08 1.83 0.13
CA ASP A 50 1.50 3.24 0.19
C ASP A 50 2.62 3.41 1.22
N TYR A 51 2.41 2.95 2.46
CA TYR A 51 3.42 3.01 3.51
C TYR A 51 4.73 2.31 3.11
N ALA A 52 4.63 1.12 2.51
CA ALA A 52 5.80 0.39 2.01
C ALA A 52 6.56 1.18 0.94
N ASN A 53 5.82 1.76 -0.02
CA ASN A 53 6.37 2.56 -1.10
C ASN A 53 7.05 3.83 -0.58
N LYS A 54 6.45 4.53 0.39
CA LYS A 54 7.07 5.69 1.06
C LYS A 54 8.38 5.32 1.74
N LYS A 55 8.44 4.18 2.43
CA LYS A 55 9.69 3.70 3.07
C LYS A 55 10.79 3.35 2.08
N LEU A 56 10.44 3.01 0.84
CA LEU A 56 11.39 2.76 -0.25
C LEU A 56 11.69 4.00 -1.10
N GLY A 57 11.04 5.14 -0.84
CA GLY A 57 11.18 6.35 -1.66
C GLY A 57 10.40 6.30 -2.99
N ASN A 58 9.54 5.31 -3.18
CA ASN A 58 8.71 5.14 -4.38
C ASN A 58 7.47 6.04 -4.33
N PHE A 59 7.68 7.36 -4.21
CA PHE A 59 6.60 8.30 -3.94
C PHE A 59 5.51 8.31 -5.02
N ALA A 60 5.85 8.15 -6.30
CA ALA A 60 4.84 8.07 -7.35
C ALA A 60 3.84 6.92 -7.14
N ASN A 61 4.32 5.73 -6.76
CA ASN A 61 3.45 4.58 -6.49
C ASN A 61 2.66 4.76 -5.20
N ALA A 62 3.28 5.35 -4.17
CA ALA A 62 2.61 5.70 -2.92
C ALA A 62 1.40 6.62 -3.16
N ILE A 63 1.57 7.63 -4.01
CA ILE A 63 0.50 8.57 -4.37
C ILE A 63 -0.68 7.87 -5.05
N GLU A 64 -0.41 6.92 -5.94
CA GLU A 64 -1.49 6.16 -6.59
C GLU A 64 -2.22 5.23 -5.62
N ASP A 65 -1.47 4.60 -4.70
CA ASP A 65 -2.05 3.80 -3.60
C ASP A 65 -2.95 4.63 -2.70
N TYR A 66 -2.44 5.79 -2.28
CA TYR A 66 -3.14 6.77 -1.49
C TYR A 66 -4.44 7.23 -2.15
N LYS A 67 -4.41 7.58 -3.44
CA LYS A 67 -5.62 7.99 -4.18
C LYS A 67 -6.65 6.88 -4.17
N LYS A 68 -6.23 5.63 -4.37
CA LYS A 68 -7.15 4.48 -4.32
C LYS A 68 -7.70 4.20 -2.93
N GLU A 69 -6.89 4.33 -1.89
CA GLU A 69 -7.38 4.26 -0.51
C GLU A 69 -8.47 5.31 -0.26
N TYR A 70 -8.21 6.57 -0.62
CA TYR A 70 -9.15 7.67 -0.44
C TYR A 70 -10.45 7.52 -1.26
N GLU A 71 -10.35 7.03 -2.51
CA GLU A 71 -11.53 6.72 -3.33
C GLU A 71 -12.41 5.63 -2.70
N LEU A 72 -11.80 4.67 -1.98
CA LEU A 72 -12.51 3.55 -1.36
C LEU A 72 -13.08 3.90 0.02
N ASP A 73 -12.30 4.62 0.84
CA ASP A 73 -12.72 5.12 2.15
C ASP A 73 -12.18 6.55 2.39
N PRO A 74 -12.98 7.58 2.08
CA PRO A 74 -12.60 8.98 2.30
C PRO A 74 -12.39 9.36 3.77
N ASN A 75 -12.90 8.55 4.72
CA ASN A 75 -12.78 8.80 6.15
C ASN A 75 -11.58 8.09 6.79
N CYS A 76 -10.78 7.34 6.01
CA CYS A 76 -9.63 6.65 6.54
C CYS A 76 -8.63 7.66 7.15
N PRO A 77 -8.29 7.58 8.45
CA PRO A 77 -7.44 8.56 9.13
C PRO A 77 -6.04 8.69 8.54
N MET A 78 -5.50 7.61 7.96
CA MET A 78 -4.18 7.59 7.33
C MET A 78 -4.16 8.40 6.03
N ALA A 79 -5.32 8.57 5.37
CA ALA A 79 -5.43 9.41 4.20
C ALA A 79 -5.15 10.88 4.56
N ASN A 80 -5.75 11.43 5.60
CA ASN A 80 -5.65 12.89 5.84
C ASN A 80 -4.24 13.40 6.21
N PHE A 81 -3.34 12.53 6.69
CA PHE A 81 -2.01 12.97 7.17
C PHE A 81 -1.01 13.28 6.06
N ASP A 82 -1.16 12.69 4.86
CA ASP A 82 -0.08 12.68 3.86
C ASP A 82 -0.25 13.64 2.67
N MET A 83 -1.34 14.43 2.64
CA MET A 83 -1.58 15.35 1.52
C MET A 83 -0.51 16.44 1.41
N GLY A 84 -0.11 17.05 2.54
CA GLY A 84 0.87 18.13 2.53
C GLY A 84 2.27 17.68 2.08
N ILE A 85 2.68 16.47 2.44
CA ILE A 85 4.01 15.92 2.11
C ILE A 85 4.03 15.41 0.66
N ILE A 86 2.97 14.73 0.22
CA ILE A 86 2.84 14.27 -1.16
C ILE A 86 2.81 15.45 -2.13
N PHE A 87 2.02 16.49 -1.87
CA PHE A 87 1.96 17.67 -2.75
C PHE A 87 3.29 18.44 -2.80
N PHE A 88 4.04 18.45 -1.70
CA PHE A 88 5.37 19.06 -1.66
C PHE A 88 6.39 18.27 -2.50
N GLU A 89 6.40 16.94 -2.38
CA GLU A 89 7.28 16.07 -3.17
C GLU A 89 6.88 16.07 -4.67
N MET A 90 5.58 16.04 -5.00
CA MET A 90 5.10 16.16 -6.39
C MET A 90 5.58 17.45 -7.08
N ASN A 91 5.55 18.59 -6.38
CA ASN A 91 6.05 19.87 -6.93
C ASN A 91 7.55 19.86 -7.21
N LYS A 92 8.32 18.99 -6.54
CA LYS A 92 9.76 18.86 -6.71
C LYS A 92 10.12 17.98 -7.91
N PHE A 93 9.32 16.95 -8.21
CA PHE A 93 9.51 16.08 -9.38
C PHE A 93 9.00 16.67 -10.70
N ILE A 94 8.02 17.59 -10.68
CA ILE A 94 7.51 18.25 -11.90
C ILE A 94 8.45 19.35 -12.42
N LYS A 95 9.45 19.76 -11.62
CA LYS A 95 10.38 20.86 -11.94
C LYS A 95 11.79 20.42 -12.38
N GLN A 96 12.02 19.16 -12.73
CA GLN A 96 13.26 18.72 -13.38
C GLN A 96 13.07 18.51 -14.88
#